data_AF-A0AA95FVJ6-F1
#
_entry.id   AF-A0AA95FVJ6-F1
#
_cell.length_a   1.000
_cell.length_b   1.000
_cell.length_c   1.000
_cell.angle_alpha   90.00
_cell.angle_beta   90.00
_cell.angle_gamma   90.00
#
_symmetry.space_group_name_H-M   'P 1'
#
loop_
_entity.id
_entity.type
_entity.pdbx_description
1 polymer ?
#
loop_
_entity_poly.entity_id
_entity_poly.type
_entity_poly.pdbx_seq_one_letter_code
_entity_poly.pdbx_strand_id
1 'polypeptide(L)'
;MQRRILATLVAVLLLVLGLGLVQPSDAAGPPNTAPKGLHRCATSGAVTRSCLKHAVKDYDRARRREGVGPVTLPSNFITLTAPAQLMVLADLDRVDRGLAPVAGLASTLQPYAQRGAQQSRDPSFPAWTMQGGGNWASTASPVWAEFLWMYDDGPGSGNLDCTTATDAGCYGHRNNILGHYRAPTLMGAGSDARGGATQLFLGGDTHDRADVLTWHAERRLIPVGVSKRRLKHAGDLDVWASGRAMKVRVRVSHGWHANHRRCTLRAGQACTLHVSGKGHGTLRLRGPNGTVTVALGRG
;
A
#
# COMPACT_ATOMS: atom_id res chain seq x y z
N MET A 1 64.32 40.95 42.08
CA MET A 1 63.45 39.77 42.28
C MET A 1 62.03 40.11 41.83
N GLN A 2 61.69 39.81 40.58
CA GLN A 2 60.31 39.83 40.07
C GLN A 2 60.20 38.76 38.98
N ARG A 3 59.40 37.73 39.24
CA ARG A 3 59.11 36.63 38.31
C ARG A 3 58.23 37.19 37.18
N ARG A 4 58.70 37.10 35.93
CA ARG A 4 57.84 37.26 34.74
C ARG A 4 57.61 35.87 34.14
N ILE A 5 56.42 35.35 34.36
CA ILE A 5 55.87 34.17 33.70
C ILE A 5 55.35 34.66 32.35
N LEU A 6 56.02 34.31 31.24
CA LEU A 6 55.43 34.42 29.91
C LEU A 6 54.64 33.13 29.67
N ALA A 7 53.32 33.21 29.76
CA ALA A 7 52.42 32.14 29.34
C ALA A 7 52.27 32.18 27.81
N THR A 8 52.66 31.10 27.16
CA THR A 8 52.47 30.85 25.73
C THR A 8 50.98 30.67 25.45
N LEU A 9 50.37 31.60 24.72
CA LEU A 9 49.02 31.46 24.16
C LEU A 9 49.06 30.42 23.03
N VAL A 10 48.62 29.19 23.32
CA VAL A 10 48.28 28.21 22.28
C VAL A 10 46.86 28.49 21.83
N ALA A 11 46.70 29.06 20.64
CA ALA A 11 45.41 29.16 19.98
C ALA A 11 44.96 27.76 19.52
N VAL A 12 44.07 27.12 20.27
CA VAL A 12 43.39 25.91 19.83
C VAL A 12 42.31 26.31 18.83
N LEU A 13 42.64 26.21 17.54
CA LEU A 13 41.69 26.34 16.44
C LEU A 13 40.80 25.09 16.45
N LEU A 14 39.62 25.18 17.09
CA LEU A 14 38.57 24.16 16.98
C LEU A 14 38.00 24.20 15.57
N LEU A 15 38.55 23.37 14.68
CA LEU A 15 37.95 23.06 13.39
C LEU A 15 36.65 22.29 13.68
N VAL A 16 35.52 23.00 13.68
CA VAL A 16 34.20 22.36 13.62
C VAL A 16 34.08 21.78 12.20
N LEU A 17 34.55 20.55 12.03
CA LEU A 17 34.15 19.70 10.92
C LEU A 17 32.65 19.49 11.06
N GLY A 18 31.89 20.36 10.38
CA GLY A 18 30.49 20.13 10.10
C GLY A 18 30.38 18.86 9.26
N LEU A 19 30.37 17.72 9.93
CA LEU A 19 29.77 16.50 9.43
C LEU A 19 28.27 16.80 9.32
N GLY A 20 27.92 17.53 8.25
CA GLY A 20 26.57 17.52 7.75
C GLY A 20 26.21 16.06 7.56
N LEU A 21 25.26 15.58 8.35
CA LEU A 21 24.51 14.39 8.03
C LEU A 21 23.87 14.67 6.68
N VAL A 22 24.56 14.33 5.59
CA VAL A 22 23.93 14.12 4.30
C VAL A 22 22.98 12.98 4.57
N GLN A 23 21.70 13.31 4.80
CA GLN A 23 20.67 12.30 4.74
C GLN A 23 20.86 11.60 3.40
N PRO A 24 20.95 10.26 3.36
CA PRO A 24 21.00 9.58 2.09
C PRO A 24 19.83 10.12 1.28
N SER A 25 20.10 10.68 0.11
CA SER A 25 19.07 11.04 -0.85
C SER A 25 18.13 9.85 -0.91
N ASP A 26 16.88 10.04 -0.50
CA ASP A 26 15.84 9.04 -0.57
C ASP A 26 15.99 8.33 -1.92
N ALA A 27 16.15 7.01 -1.92
CA ALA A 27 16.02 6.25 -3.14
C ALA A 27 14.76 6.77 -3.83
N ALA A 28 14.90 7.29 -5.05
CA ALA A 28 13.84 8.05 -5.72
C ALA A 28 12.51 7.34 -5.48
N GLY A 29 11.61 8.01 -4.75
CA GLY A 29 10.34 7.42 -4.33
C GLY A 29 9.55 6.89 -5.54
N PRO A 30 8.49 6.11 -5.32
CA PRO A 30 7.67 5.55 -6.39
C PRO A 30 7.39 6.57 -7.50
N PRO A 31 7.58 6.23 -8.79
CA PRO A 31 7.38 7.22 -9.83
C PRO A 31 5.89 7.56 -9.97
N ASN A 32 5.59 8.85 -10.19
CA ASN A 32 4.20 9.30 -10.32
C ASN A 32 3.48 8.62 -11.49
N THR A 33 2.29 8.06 -11.24
CA THR A 33 1.50 7.26 -12.20
C THR A 33 0.07 7.76 -12.27
N ALA A 34 -0.25 8.55 -13.30
CA ALA A 34 -1.61 9.00 -13.53
C ALA A 34 -2.61 7.83 -13.72
N PRO A 35 -3.86 7.98 -13.24
CA PRO A 35 -4.93 7.01 -13.47
C PRO A 35 -5.30 6.96 -14.96
N LYS A 36 -5.71 5.78 -15.45
CA LYS A 36 -6.16 5.58 -16.84
C LYS A 36 -7.58 5.01 -16.88
N GLY A 37 -7.82 3.95 -16.12
CA GLY A 37 -9.14 3.33 -16.00
C GLY A 37 -9.92 3.78 -14.77
N LEU A 38 -9.24 4.43 -13.81
CA LEU A 38 -9.81 4.68 -12.50
C LEU A 38 -11.05 5.58 -12.54
N HIS A 39 -11.20 6.50 -13.52
CA HIS A 39 -12.38 7.39 -13.76
C HIS A 39 -13.75 6.71 -13.55
N ARG A 40 -13.83 5.39 -13.77
CA ARG A 40 -15.02 4.56 -13.55
C ARG A 40 -15.35 4.31 -12.07
N CYS A 41 -14.50 4.72 -11.16
CA CYS A 41 -14.64 4.67 -9.71
C CYS A 41 -14.92 6.05 -9.09
N ALA A 42 -14.92 7.14 -9.87
CA ALA A 42 -14.98 8.50 -9.34
C ALA A 42 -16.35 8.89 -8.76
N THR A 43 -17.43 8.32 -9.30
CA THR A 43 -18.78 8.88 -9.16
C THR A 43 -19.61 8.34 -8.00
N SER A 44 -19.08 7.41 -7.20
CA SER A 44 -19.79 6.89 -6.02
C SER A 44 -18.83 6.41 -4.93
N GLY A 45 -19.17 6.65 -3.66
CA GLY A 45 -18.48 6.02 -2.53
C GLY A 45 -18.64 4.49 -2.48
N ALA A 46 -19.66 3.95 -3.14
CA ALA A 46 -19.82 2.50 -3.31
C ALA A 46 -18.87 1.94 -4.39
N VAL A 47 -18.09 0.91 -4.05
CA VAL A 47 -17.17 0.26 -4.98
C VAL A 47 -17.87 -0.88 -5.71
N THR A 48 -18.14 -0.71 -7.01
CA THR A 48 -18.73 -1.79 -7.83
C THR A 48 -17.67 -2.75 -8.37
N ARG A 49 -18.07 -3.97 -8.76
CA ARG A 49 -17.17 -4.93 -9.43
C ARG A 49 -16.54 -4.38 -10.71
N SER A 50 -17.28 -3.56 -11.44
CA SER A 50 -16.80 -2.92 -12.67
C SER A 50 -15.71 -1.91 -12.35
N CYS A 51 -15.97 -0.98 -11.43
CA CYS A 51 -14.97 -0.04 -10.91
C CYS A 51 -13.71 -0.79 -10.45
N LEU A 52 -13.87 -1.80 -9.58
CA LEU A 52 -12.75 -2.51 -8.99
C LEU A 52 -11.85 -3.20 -10.03
N LYS A 53 -12.44 -3.75 -11.10
CA LYS A 53 -11.69 -4.35 -12.20
C LYS A 53 -10.77 -3.33 -12.90
N HIS A 54 -11.23 -2.10 -13.07
CA HIS A 54 -10.43 -1.04 -13.67
C HIS A 54 -9.40 -0.47 -12.69
N ALA A 55 -9.78 -0.32 -11.42
CA ALA A 55 -8.86 0.08 -10.37
C ALA A 55 -7.67 -0.87 -10.25
N VAL A 56 -7.92 -2.17 -10.10
CA VAL A 56 -6.84 -3.18 -9.97
C VAL A 56 -5.86 -3.10 -11.15
N LYS A 57 -6.34 -2.86 -12.38
CA LYS A 57 -5.44 -2.65 -13.53
C LYS A 57 -4.55 -1.42 -13.41
N ASP A 58 -5.07 -0.34 -12.82
CA ASP A 58 -4.33 0.89 -12.58
C ASP A 58 -3.30 0.70 -11.46
N TYR A 59 -3.69 0.08 -10.33
CA TYR A 59 -2.76 -0.33 -9.27
C TYR A 59 -1.65 -1.23 -9.81
N ASP A 60 -1.99 -2.27 -10.56
CA ASP A 60 -1.01 -3.19 -11.13
C ASP A 60 -0.06 -2.47 -12.10
N ARG A 61 -0.54 -1.46 -12.84
CA ARG A 61 0.32 -0.65 -13.71
C ARG A 61 1.31 0.16 -12.89
N ALA A 62 0.85 0.80 -11.82
CA ALA A 62 1.70 1.64 -10.99
C ALA A 62 2.73 0.78 -10.23
N ARG A 63 2.26 -0.28 -9.55
CA ARG A 63 3.11 -1.24 -8.82
C ARG A 63 4.21 -1.86 -9.68
N ARG A 64 3.91 -2.21 -10.94
CA ARG A 64 4.93 -2.74 -11.87
C ARG A 64 6.10 -1.78 -12.11
N ARG A 65 5.87 -0.46 -12.07
CA ARG A 65 6.95 0.54 -12.26
C ARG A 65 7.90 0.59 -11.07
N GLU A 66 7.46 0.10 -9.91
CA GLU A 66 8.24 -0.01 -8.68
C GLU A 66 8.83 -1.42 -8.48
N GLY A 67 8.58 -2.36 -9.41
CA GLY A 67 8.94 -3.77 -9.21
C GLY A 67 8.11 -4.48 -8.14
N VAL A 68 7.00 -3.89 -7.69
CA VAL A 68 6.03 -4.52 -6.80
C VAL A 68 5.07 -5.37 -7.65
N GLY A 69 4.87 -6.63 -7.25
CA GLY A 69 3.96 -7.56 -7.90
C GLY A 69 2.51 -7.06 -7.91
N PRO A 70 1.59 -7.67 -8.66
CA PRO A 70 0.21 -7.21 -8.75
C PRO A 70 -0.53 -7.22 -7.39
N VAL A 71 -1.62 -6.46 -7.28
CA VAL A 71 -2.46 -6.43 -6.07
C VAL A 71 -3.49 -7.57 -6.08
N THR A 72 -3.71 -8.20 -4.94
CA THR A 72 -4.87 -9.08 -4.71
C THR A 72 -5.61 -8.60 -3.48
N LEU A 73 -6.89 -8.29 -3.68
CA LEU A 73 -7.79 -7.81 -2.65
C LEU A 73 -8.41 -9.00 -1.88
N PRO A 74 -8.84 -8.80 -0.63
CA PRO A 74 -9.55 -9.82 0.11
C PRO A 74 -10.91 -10.13 -0.53
N SER A 75 -11.40 -11.37 -0.38
CA SER A 75 -12.61 -11.84 -1.07
C SER A 75 -13.89 -11.08 -0.71
N ASN A 76 -13.91 -10.42 0.46
CA ASN A 76 -14.99 -9.58 0.98
C ASN A 76 -14.81 -8.08 0.65
N PHE A 77 -13.78 -7.66 -0.09
CA PHE A 77 -13.43 -6.24 -0.22
C PHE A 77 -14.61 -5.32 -0.60
N ILE A 78 -15.46 -5.75 -1.55
CA ILE A 78 -16.61 -4.96 -2.02
C ILE A 78 -17.69 -4.79 -0.94
N THR A 79 -17.77 -5.71 0.03
CA THR A 79 -18.75 -5.63 1.12
C THR A 79 -18.24 -4.86 2.34
N LEU A 80 -16.95 -4.48 2.34
CA LEU A 80 -16.38 -3.63 3.39
C LEU A 80 -16.95 -2.21 3.31
N THR A 81 -17.01 -1.55 4.46
CA THR A 81 -17.29 -0.11 4.52
C THR A 81 -16.15 0.70 3.88
N ALA A 82 -16.38 1.95 3.50
CA ALA A 82 -15.33 2.77 2.88
C ALA A 82 -14.09 2.93 3.79
N PRO A 83 -14.22 3.18 5.12
CA PRO A 83 -13.07 3.19 6.03
C PRO A 83 -12.28 1.86 6.03
N ALA A 84 -12.99 0.74 6.01
CA ALA A 84 -12.37 -0.59 5.96
C ALA A 84 -11.64 -0.83 4.63
N GLN A 85 -12.20 -0.38 3.51
CA GLN A 85 -11.53 -0.43 2.20
C GLN A 85 -10.25 0.41 2.20
N LEU A 86 -10.27 1.63 2.76
CA LEU A 86 -9.09 2.48 2.89
C LEU A 86 -7.98 1.81 3.72
N MET A 87 -8.31 1.25 4.88
CA MET A 87 -7.32 0.54 5.70
C MET A 87 -6.70 -0.64 4.95
N VAL A 88 -7.53 -1.46 4.29
CA VAL A 88 -7.04 -2.63 3.54
C VAL A 88 -6.11 -2.23 2.41
N LEU A 89 -6.42 -1.17 1.67
CA LEU A 89 -5.55 -0.72 0.58
C LEU A 89 -4.23 -0.14 1.10
N ALA A 90 -4.27 0.70 2.14
CA ALA A 90 -3.08 1.23 2.79
C ALA A 90 -2.17 0.10 3.29
N ASP A 91 -2.72 -0.92 3.95
CA ASP A 91 -1.94 -2.06 4.41
C ASP A 91 -1.42 -2.95 3.30
N LEU A 92 -2.15 -3.09 2.19
CA LEU A 92 -1.60 -3.74 0.99
C LEU A 92 -0.38 -2.99 0.47
N ASP A 93 -0.45 -1.65 0.40
CA ASP A 93 0.65 -0.84 -0.10
C ASP A 93 1.85 -0.82 0.83
N ARG A 94 1.62 -0.81 2.15
CA ARG A 94 2.66 -0.93 3.18
C ARG A 94 3.31 -2.31 3.17
N VAL A 95 2.52 -3.37 3.33
CA VAL A 95 3.03 -4.73 3.54
C VAL A 95 3.69 -5.28 2.28
N ASP A 96 3.18 -4.97 1.09
CA ASP A 96 3.79 -5.41 -0.16
C ASP A 96 5.13 -4.70 -0.46
N ARG A 97 5.44 -3.62 0.28
CA ARG A 97 6.74 -2.93 0.30
C ARG A 97 7.59 -3.25 1.53
N GLY A 98 7.18 -4.25 2.32
CA GLY A 98 7.92 -4.71 3.49
C GLY A 98 7.77 -3.85 4.74
N LEU A 99 6.83 -2.89 4.74
CA LEU A 99 6.52 -2.07 5.91
C LEU A 99 5.55 -2.81 6.87
N ALA A 100 5.57 -2.40 8.13
CA ALA A 100 4.61 -2.88 9.10
C ALA A 100 3.19 -2.34 8.76
N PRO A 101 2.15 -3.19 8.80
CA PRO A 101 0.78 -2.75 8.61
C PRO A 101 0.31 -1.90 9.79
N VAL A 102 -0.76 -1.13 9.59
CA VAL A 102 -1.58 -0.70 10.70
C VAL A 102 -2.20 -1.93 11.37
N ALA A 103 -2.30 -1.92 12.70
CA ALA A 103 -2.92 -3.02 13.43
C ALA A 103 -4.42 -3.12 13.11
N GLY A 104 -5.05 -1.96 12.90
CA GLY A 104 -6.41 -1.86 12.39
C GLY A 104 -7.05 -0.49 12.58
N LEU A 105 -8.35 -0.45 12.33
CA LEU A 105 -9.19 0.72 12.52
C LEU A 105 -9.63 0.85 13.99
N ALA A 106 -9.47 2.06 14.54
CA ALA A 106 -9.87 2.40 15.90
C ALA A 106 -11.13 3.29 15.88
N SER A 107 -12.17 2.88 16.60
CA SER A 107 -13.47 3.57 16.65
C SER A 107 -13.34 5.02 17.15
N THR A 108 -12.40 5.28 18.04
CA THR A 108 -12.06 6.60 18.60
C THR A 108 -11.37 7.54 17.60
N LEU A 109 -10.71 7.00 16.56
CA LEU A 109 -10.06 7.77 15.51
C LEU A 109 -10.99 8.06 14.32
N GLN A 110 -12.04 7.26 14.13
CA GLN A 110 -13.02 7.45 13.05
C GLN A 110 -13.66 8.85 13.04
N PRO A 111 -14.06 9.46 14.18
CA PRO A 111 -14.65 10.79 14.19
C PRO A 111 -13.70 11.88 13.68
N TYR A 112 -12.39 11.77 13.93
CA TYR A 112 -11.39 12.72 13.44
C TYR A 112 -11.27 12.65 11.92
N ALA A 113 -11.15 11.42 11.38
CA ALA A 113 -11.14 11.18 9.95
C ALA A 113 -12.44 11.64 9.28
N GLN A 114 -13.59 11.20 9.81
CA GLN A 114 -14.91 11.57 9.27
C GLN A 114 -15.14 13.08 9.24
N ARG A 115 -14.67 13.81 10.25
CA ARG A 115 -14.72 15.28 10.28
C ARG A 115 -13.85 15.89 9.18
N GLY A 116 -12.64 15.39 8.95
CA GLY A 116 -11.80 15.81 7.83
C GLY A 116 -12.51 15.62 6.48
N ALA A 117 -13.12 14.44 6.27
CA ALA A 117 -13.88 14.14 5.06
C ALA A 117 -15.02 15.14 4.81
N GLN A 118 -15.79 15.47 5.86
CA GLN A 118 -16.90 16.42 5.78
C GLN A 118 -16.45 17.88 5.61
N GLN A 119 -15.26 18.22 6.09
CA GLN A 119 -14.73 19.59 6.08
C GLN A 119 -13.79 19.85 4.91
N SER A 120 -13.65 18.90 3.99
CA SER A 120 -12.79 19.00 2.81
C SER A 120 -11.34 19.33 3.12
N ARG A 121 -10.78 18.67 4.14
CA ARG A 121 -9.40 18.89 4.61
C ARG A 121 -8.83 17.66 5.28
N ASP A 122 -7.52 17.64 5.46
CA ASP A 122 -6.84 16.62 6.26
C ASP A 122 -7.43 16.52 7.66
N PRO A 123 -7.49 15.30 8.23
CA PRO A 123 -8.02 15.12 9.56
C PRO A 123 -7.10 15.75 10.61
N SER A 124 -7.71 16.44 11.56
CA SER A 124 -7.02 16.93 12.75
C SER A 124 -6.57 15.76 13.63
N PHE A 125 -5.38 15.87 14.22
CA PHE A 125 -4.88 14.90 15.17
C PHE A 125 -5.60 14.99 16.52
N PRO A 126 -5.75 13.87 17.25
CA PRO A 126 -6.18 13.92 18.64
C PRO A 126 -5.20 14.68 19.53
N ALA A 127 -5.69 15.32 20.59
CA ALA A 127 -4.86 16.19 21.44
C ALA A 127 -3.71 15.46 22.17
N TRP A 128 -3.80 14.13 22.31
CA TRP A 128 -2.80 13.33 23.01
C TRP A 128 -1.61 12.91 22.15
N THR A 129 -1.64 13.16 20.83
CA THR A 129 -0.52 12.79 19.95
C THR A 129 -0.53 13.57 18.63
N MET A 130 0.65 13.88 18.11
CA MET A 130 0.85 14.34 16.72
C MET A 130 1.77 13.37 15.95
N GLN A 131 2.02 12.18 16.47
CA GLN A 131 2.90 11.20 15.83
C GLN A 131 2.10 10.38 14.81
N GLY A 132 2.08 10.84 13.56
CA GLY A 132 1.30 10.18 12.52
C GLY A 132 1.26 10.94 11.20
N GLY A 133 0.28 10.60 10.37
CA GLY A 133 0.06 11.21 9.06
C GLY A 133 -1.43 11.30 8.75
N GLY A 134 -1.85 12.35 8.05
CA GLY A 134 -3.24 12.58 7.68
C GLY A 134 -3.37 12.84 6.18
N ASN A 135 -4.37 12.25 5.55
CA ASN A 135 -4.65 12.44 4.12
C ASN A 135 -6.11 12.83 3.91
N TRP A 136 -6.36 13.69 2.93
CA TRP A 136 -7.67 13.98 2.39
C TRP A 136 -7.65 14.02 0.85
N ALA A 137 -8.77 13.63 0.24
CA ALA A 137 -9.00 13.75 -1.19
C ALA A 137 -10.43 14.16 -1.47
N SER A 138 -10.61 14.95 -2.52
CA SER A 138 -11.92 15.35 -3.07
C SER A 138 -12.57 14.20 -3.87
N THR A 139 -12.66 13.02 -3.28
CA THR A 139 -13.49 11.92 -3.79
C THR A 139 -14.12 11.14 -2.65
N ALA A 140 -15.36 10.68 -2.83
CA ALA A 140 -15.99 9.75 -1.88
C ALA A 140 -15.47 8.31 -2.03
N SER A 141 -14.74 8.02 -3.13
CA SER A 141 -14.34 6.67 -3.51
C SER A 141 -13.04 6.28 -2.81
N PRO A 142 -13.05 5.27 -1.92
CA PRO A 142 -11.85 4.90 -1.16
C PRO A 142 -10.75 4.34 -2.07
N VAL A 143 -11.13 3.57 -3.09
CA VAL A 143 -10.20 3.01 -4.09
C VAL A 143 -9.55 4.11 -4.92
N TRP A 144 -10.29 5.20 -5.19
CA TRP A 144 -9.77 6.35 -5.89
C TRP A 144 -8.81 7.15 -5.03
N ALA A 145 -9.26 7.51 -3.82
CA ALA A 145 -8.51 8.33 -2.89
C ALA A 145 -7.14 7.73 -2.62
N GLU A 146 -7.10 6.43 -2.30
CA GLU A 146 -5.86 5.72 -2.07
C GLU A 146 -4.94 5.73 -3.30
N PHE A 147 -5.50 5.57 -4.50
CA PHE A 147 -4.67 5.59 -5.71
C PHE A 147 -4.05 6.97 -5.93
N LEU A 148 -4.81 8.05 -5.70
CA LEU A 148 -4.28 9.41 -5.80
C LEU A 148 -3.14 9.61 -4.82
N TRP A 149 -3.37 9.34 -3.54
CA TRP A 149 -2.37 9.52 -2.48
C TRP A 149 -1.12 8.66 -2.70
N MET A 150 -1.28 7.40 -3.10
CA MET A 150 -0.16 6.49 -3.23
C MET A 150 0.58 6.64 -4.57
N TYR A 151 -0.13 6.86 -5.68
CA TYR A 151 0.46 6.74 -7.01
C TYR A 151 0.42 8.01 -7.84
N ASP A 152 -0.49 8.96 -7.56
CA ASP A 152 -0.67 10.20 -8.32
C ASP A 152 -0.60 11.45 -7.41
N ASP A 153 0.47 11.53 -6.61
CA ASP A 153 0.64 12.53 -5.53
C ASP A 153 1.79 13.53 -5.79
N GLY A 154 2.42 13.42 -6.97
CA GLY A 154 3.54 14.24 -7.38
C GLY A 154 3.20 15.31 -8.41
N PRO A 155 4.22 15.99 -8.96
CA PRO A 155 4.02 17.10 -9.89
C PRO A 155 3.21 16.69 -11.12
N GLY A 156 2.28 17.56 -11.51
CA GLY A 156 1.34 17.31 -12.61
C GLY A 156 0.14 16.43 -12.25
N SER A 157 -0.04 16.09 -10.97
CA SER A 157 -1.26 15.45 -10.47
C SER A 157 -2.30 16.45 -9.98
N GLY A 158 -3.37 15.96 -9.35
CA GLY A 158 -4.38 16.77 -8.68
C GLY A 158 -4.04 17.19 -7.25
N ASN A 159 -2.82 16.92 -6.75
CA ASN A 159 -2.39 17.34 -5.42
C ASN A 159 -2.18 18.86 -5.37
N LEU A 160 -3.03 19.56 -4.61
CA LEU A 160 -3.03 21.02 -4.50
C LEU A 160 -1.77 21.57 -3.79
N ASP A 161 -1.12 20.76 -2.97
CA ASP A 161 0.13 21.12 -2.28
C ASP A 161 1.38 20.76 -3.10
N CYS A 162 1.20 20.29 -4.33
CA CYS A 162 2.26 19.90 -5.26
C CYS A 162 2.05 20.49 -6.66
N THR A 163 2.06 21.82 -6.75
CA THR A 163 1.93 22.55 -8.01
C THR A 163 3.24 22.57 -8.81
N THR A 164 4.38 22.60 -8.12
CA THR A 164 5.73 22.54 -8.70
C THR A 164 6.55 21.41 -8.08
N ALA A 165 7.57 20.93 -8.79
CA ALA A 165 8.41 19.81 -8.33
C ALA A 165 9.20 20.07 -7.05
N THR A 166 9.25 21.31 -6.59
CA THR A 166 9.96 21.71 -5.37
C THR A 166 9.01 22.02 -4.20
N ASP A 167 7.70 21.91 -4.40
CA ASP A 167 6.74 22.18 -3.33
C ASP A 167 6.86 21.11 -2.24
N ALA A 168 6.81 21.54 -0.98
CA ALA A 168 6.99 20.65 0.17
C ALA A 168 5.87 19.61 0.32
N GLY A 169 4.69 19.88 -0.25
CA GLY A 169 3.54 18.95 -0.22
C GLY A 169 3.60 17.84 -1.28
N CYS A 170 4.58 17.89 -2.19
CA CYS A 170 4.77 16.81 -3.15
C CYS A 170 5.06 15.48 -2.45
N TYR A 171 4.27 14.48 -2.82
CA TYR A 171 4.33 13.14 -2.24
C TYR A 171 3.99 13.07 -0.74
N GLY A 172 3.42 14.14 -0.15
CA GLY A 172 3.07 14.18 1.26
C GLY A 172 2.10 13.06 1.67
N HIS A 173 1.08 12.81 0.85
CA HIS A 173 0.09 11.77 1.13
C HIS A 173 0.69 10.37 1.00
N ARG A 174 1.54 10.16 -0.02
CA ARG A 174 2.31 8.92 -0.17
C ARG A 174 3.21 8.67 1.03
N ASN A 175 3.89 9.71 1.49
CA ASN A 175 4.79 9.62 2.64
C ASN A 175 4.02 9.28 3.92
N ASN A 176 2.79 9.77 4.07
CA ASN A 176 1.90 9.33 5.15
C ASN A 176 1.53 7.85 5.04
N ILE A 177 1.20 7.34 3.84
CA ILE A 177 0.86 5.91 3.64
C ILE A 177 2.09 5.02 3.88
N LEU A 178 3.26 5.40 3.40
CA LEU A 178 4.51 4.61 3.52
C LEU A 178 5.33 4.94 4.77
N GLY A 179 4.81 5.79 5.66
CA GLY A 179 5.53 6.27 6.83
C GLY A 179 5.98 5.15 7.78
N HIS A 180 7.17 5.30 8.34
CA HIS A 180 7.69 4.43 9.39
C HIS A 180 7.16 4.87 10.76
N TYR A 181 6.01 4.33 11.13
CA TYR A 181 5.39 4.59 12.42
C TYR A 181 5.87 3.62 13.50
N ARG A 182 5.98 4.11 14.74
CA ARG A 182 6.18 3.23 15.89
C ARG A 182 4.98 2.29 16.03
N ALA A 183 5.22 1.04 16.42
CA ALA A 183 4.13 0.09 16.71
C ALA A 183 3.56 0.30 18.13
N PRO A 184 2.26 0.03 18.36
CA PRO A 184 1.27 -0.26 17.32
C PRO A 184 0.94 1.00 16.50
N THR A 185 0.65 0.80 15.23
CA THR A 185 0.10 1.87 14.38
C THR A 185 -1.39 1.63 14.22
N LEU A 186 -2.22 2.62 14.56
CA LEU A 186 -3.67 2.55 14.40
C LEU A 186 -4.13 3.55 13.36
N MET A 187 -5.33 3.33 12.84
CA MET A 187 -5.88 4.16 11.78
C MET A 187 -7.30 4.62 12.09
N GLY A 188 -7.58 5.89 11.81
CA GLY A 188 -8.91 6.41 11.53
C GLY A 188 -9.08 6.58 10.02
N ALA A 189 -10.28 6.36 9.50
CA ALA A 189 -10.63 6.60 8.12
C ALA A 189 -12.10 7.05 8.01
N GLY A 190 -12.36 7.96 7.09
CA GLY A 190 -13.67 8.59 6.92
C GLY A 190 -13.99 8.84 5.46
N SER A 191 -15.28 8.85 5.14
CA SER A 191 -15.77 9.20 3.81
C SER A 191 -17.06 10.01 3.90
N ASP A 192 -17.22 11.01 3.05
CA ASP A 192 -18.45 11.78 2.92
C ASP A 192 -19.08 11.54 1.54
N ALA A 193 -20.39 11.33 1.52
CA ALA A 193 -21.16 11.15 0.30
C ALA A 193 -21.07 12.37 -0.64
N ARG A 194 -20.75 13.56 -0.10
CA ARG A 194 -20.51 14.79 -0.88
C ARG A 194 -19.16 14.82 -1.59
N GLY A 195 -18.33 13.79 -1.45
CA GLY A 195 -17.11 13.64 -2.22
C GLY A 195 -15.81 13.78 -1.43
N GLY A 196 -15.77 13.44 -0.13
CA GLY A 196 -14.53 13.48 0.66
C GLY A 196 -14.09 12.08 1.13
N ALA A 197 -12.80 11.81 1.14
CA ALA A 197 -12.21 10.61 1.76
C ALA A 197 -10.99 11.01 2.58
N THR A 198 -10.75 10.31 3.69
CA THR A 198 -9.65 10.62 4.62
C THR A 198 -9.02 9.39 5.24
N GLN A 199 -7.75 9.55 5.59
CA GLN A 199 -6.99 8.63 6.43
C GLN A 199 -6.27 9.40 7.53
N LEU A 200 -6.19 8.80 8.71
CA LEU A 200 -5.41 9.28 9.84
C LEU A 200 -4.61 8.09 10.39
N PHE A 201 -3.30 8.11 10.25
CA PHE A 201 -2.38 7.13 10.81
C PHE A 201 -1.84 7.67 12.13
N LEU A 202 -1.86 6.89 13.21
CA LEU A 202 -1.18 7.24 14.47
C LEU A 202 -0.20 6.14 14.86
N GLY A 203 1.06 6.52 15.07
CA GLY A 203 2.14 5.62 15.48
C GLY A 203 2.33 5.59 16.99
N GLY A 204 2.64 4.41 17.52
CA GLY A 204 2.89 4.21 18.95
C GLY A 204 1.65 4.42 19.81
N ASP A 205 0.48 4.18 19.23
CA ASP A 205 -0.81 4.51 19.83
C ASP A 205 -1.22 3.44 20.83
N THR A 206 -0.92 3.71 22.10
CA THR A 206 -1.35 2.88 23.23
C THR A 206 -2.61 3.39 23.91
N HIS A 207 -3.20 4.48 23.40
CA HIS A 207 -4.46 5.03 23.93
C HIS A 207 -5.64 4.28 23.33
N ASP A 208 -5.59 4.05 22.02
CA ASP A 208 -6.68 3.46 21.26
C ASP A 208 -6.51 1.94 21.05
N ARG A 209 -7.54 1.30 20.48
CA ARG A 209 -7.55 -0.12 20.14
C ARG A 209 -8.11 -0.34 18.74
N ALA A 210 -7.58 -1.33 18.03
CA ALA A 210 -8.12 -1.77 16.75
C ALA A 210 -9.42 -2.59 16.95
N ASP A 211 -10.54 -1.92 17.18
CA ASP A 211 -11.83 -2.50 17.57
C ASP A 211 -12.88 -2.51 16.44
N VAL A 212 -12.63 -1.81 15.32
CA VAL A 212 -13.55 -1.79 14.16
C VAL A 212 -13.20 -2.89 13.16
N LEU A 213 -11.92 -2.98 12.79
CA LEU A 213 -11.40 -3.95 11.82
C LEU A 213 -9.91 -4.14 12.08
N THR A 214 -9.40 -5.38 12.00
CA THR A 214 -7.97 -5.65 12.16
C THR A 214 -7.36 -6.16 10.87
N TRP A 215 -6.13 -5.74 10.58
CA TRP A 215 -5.38 -6.28 9.43
C TRP A 215 -5.17 -7.79 9.55
N HIS A 216 -4.98 -8.28 10.78
CA HIS A 216 -4.85 -9.71 11.04
C HIS A 216 -6.06 -10.51 10.56
N ALA A 217 -7.29 -9.97 10.71
CA ALA A 217 -8.49 -10.61 10.23
C ALA A 217 -8.56 -10.59 8.70
N GLU A 218 -8.39 -9.42 8.08
CA GLU A 218 -8.57 -9.24 6.63
C GLU A 218 -7.52 -9.96 5.79
N ARG A 219 -6.26 -9.98 6.22
CA ARG A 219 -5.19 -10.66 5.46
C ARG A 219 -5.41 -12.17 5.31
N ARG A 220 -6.33 -12.78 6.07
CA ARG A 220 -6.71 -14.20 5.93
C ARG A 220 -7.66 -14.45 4.75
N LEU A 221 -8.26 -13.38 4.23
CA LEU A 221 -9.21 -13.43 3.11
C LEU A 221 -8.56 -13.12 1.76
N ILE A 222 -7.26 -12.80 1.74
CA ILE A 222 -6.51 -12.49 0.52
C ILE A 222 -6.03 -13.80 -0.15
N PRO A 223 -6.60 -14.23 -1.29
CA PRO A 223 -6.16 -15.45 -1.95
C PRO A 223 -4.79 -15.28 -2.62
N VAL A 224 -4.24 -16.39 -3.13
CA VAL A 224 -3.10 -16.33 -4.06
C VAL A 224 -3.52 -15.60 -5.34
N GLY A 225 -2.68 -14.68 -5.79
CA GLY A 225 -2.87 -13.97 -7.05
C GLY A 225 -2.46 -14.80 -8.25
N VAL A 226 -3.21 -14.71 -9.36
CA VAL A 226 -2.90 -15.38 -10.64
C VAL A 226 -3.21 -14.51 -11.84
N SER A 227 -2.32 -14.51 -12.84
CA SER A 227 -2.50 -13.62 -14.00
C SER A 227 -3.66 -14.06 -14.88
N LYS A 228 -4.00 -15.36 -14.85
CA LYS A 228 -5.07 -15.96 -15.64
C LYS A 228 -5.79 -17.04 -14.84
N ARG A 229 -7.11 -17.13 -15.02
CA ARG A 229 -7.94 -18.24 -14.49
C ARG A 229 -8.10 -19.39 -15.49
N ARG A 230 -7.60 -19.20 -16.72
CA ARG A 230 -7.61 -20.20 -17.79
C ARG A 230 -6.37 -20.07 -18.67
N LEU A 231 -5.75 -21.19 -19.01
CA LEU A 231 -4.68 -21.30 -20.02
C LEU A 231 -5.17 -22.22 -21.14
N LYS A 232 -5.42 -21.65 -22.32
CA LYS A 232 -5.88 -22.41 -23.50
C LYS A 232 -4.80 -23.30 -24.09
N HIS A 233 -3.54 -22.88 -23.94
CA HIS A 233 -2.34 -23.53 -24.47
C HIS A 233 -1.24 -23.48 -23.41
N ALA A 234 -0.14 -24.19 -23.69
CA ALA A 234 1.08 -24.02 -22.93
C ALA A 234 1.51 -22.55 -22.89
N GLY A 235 2.09 -22.13 -21.78
CA GLY A 235 2.58 -20.77 -21.60
C GLY A 235 2.66 -20.36 -20.14
N ASP A 236 2.77 -19.05 -19.95
CA ASP A 236 3.17 -18.48 -18.68
C ASP A 236 1.98 -18.06 -17.83
N LEU A 237 2.12 -18.36 -16.55
CA LEU A 237 1.20 -17.98 -15.49
C LEU A 237 1.98 -17.34 -14.34
N ASP A 238 1.78 -16.05 -14.15
CA ASP A 238 2.33 -15.36 -12.99
C ASP A 238 1.47 -15.67 -11.77
N VAL A 239 2.15 -15.98 -10.67
CA VAL A 239 1.60 -16.25 -9.36
C VAL A 239 2.23 -15.29 -8.39
N TRP A 240 1.43 -14.57 -7.61
CA TRP A 240 1.95 -13.57 -6.68
C TRP A 240 1.30 -13.65 -5.30
N ALA A 241 1.92 -12.95 -4.36
CA ALA A 241 1.45 -12.80 -2.99
C ALA A 241 1.19 -11.32 -2.69
N SER A 242 0.07 -11.04 -2.02
CA SER A 242 -0.29 -9.70 -1.53
C SER A 242 -0.66 -9.77 -0.05
N GLY A 243 -0.30 -8.74 0.72
CA GLY A 243 -0.63 -8.55 2.13
C GLY A 243 0.00 -9.54 3.11
N ARG A 244 0.73 -10.55 2.62
CA ARG A 244 1.54 -11.48 3.43
C ARG A 244 2.48 -12.31 2.56
N ALA A 245 3.54 -12.81 3.16
CA ALA A 245 4.32 -13.88 2.56
C ALA A 245 3.49 -15.16 2.36
N MET A 246 3.71 -15.85 1.24
CA MET A 246 2.98 -17.07 0.87
C MET A 246 3.93 -18.16 0.36
N LYS A 247 3.75 -19.38 0.87
CA LYS A 247 4.31 -20.61 0.28
C LYS A 247 3.23 -21.25 -0.56
N VAL A 248 3.28 -21.03 -1.88
CA VAL A 248 2.29 -21.55 -2.83
C VAL A 248 2.74 -22.91 -3.34
N ARG A 249 1.91 -23.94 -3.15
CA ARG A 249 2.12 -25.28 -3.72
C ARG A 249 1.40 -25.39 -5.05
N VAL A 250 2.08 -25.89 -6.07
CA VAL A 250 1.55 -26.07 -7.42
C VAL A 250 1.28 -27.55 -7.67
N ARG A 251 0.05 -27.88 -8.08
CA ARG A 251 -0.32 -29.22 -8.55
C ARG A 251 -0.99 -29.09 -9.90
N VAL A 252 -0.55 -29.88 -10.87
CA VAL A 252 -1.15 -29.96 -12.21
C VAL A 252 -1.79 -31.33 -12.40
N SER A 253 -2.87 -31.38 -13.17
CA SER A 253 -3.50 -32.64 -13.57
C SER A 253 -2.57 -33.48 -14.46
N HIS A 254 -2.87 -34.78 -14.58
CA HIS A 254 -2.15 -35.68 -15.48
C HIS A 254 -2.09 -35.13 -16.92
N GLY A 255 -0.98 -35.36 -17.62
CA GLY A 255 -0.73 -34.82 -18.98
C GLY A 255 -0.28 -33.35 -19.04
N TRP A 256 -0.18 -32.68 -17.89
CA TRP A 256 0.35 -31.32 -17.77
C TRP A 256 1.56 -31.28 -16.83
N HIS A 257 2.42 -30.30 -17.04
CA HIS A 257 3.64 -30.03 -16.29
C HIS A 257 3.73 -28.54 -15.96
N ALA A 258 4.34 -28.22 -14.81
CA ALA A 258 4.76 -26.88 -14.45
C ALA A 258 6.23 -26.92 -14.04
N ASN A 259 7.05 -26.01 -14.54
CA ASN A 259 8.49 -25.91 -14.21
C ASN A 259 8.78 -25.84 -12.70
N HIS A 260 7.84 -25.30 -11.91
CA HIS A 260 7.92 -25.26 -10.47
C HIS A 260 6.75 -25.98 -9.81
N ARG A 261 7.07 -26.77 -8.77
CA ARG A 261 6.07 -27.35 -7.86
C ARG A 261 5.73 -26.44 -6.68
N ARG A 262 6.48 -25.33 -6.51
CA ARG A 262 6.31 -24.38 -5.42
C ARG A 262 6.80 -22.98 -5.80
N CYS A 263 6.15 -21.94 -5.28
CA CYS A 263 6.68 -20.58 -5.22
C CYS A 263 6.71 -20.13 -3.75
N THR A 264 7.85 -19.62 -3.26
CA THR A 264 7.95 -19.00 -1.92
C THR A 264 8.10 -17.50 -2.12
N LEU A 265 7.07 -16.76 -1.76
CA LEU A 265 6.91 -15.35 -2.09
C LEU A 265 6.86 -14.54 -0.80
N ARG A 266 7.62 -13.44 -0.74
CA ARG A 266 7.31 -12.34 0.18
C ARG A 266 6.04 -11.63 -0.29
N ALA A 267 5.43 -10.83 0.58
CA ALA A 267 4.37 -9.92 0.17
C ALA A 267 4.90 -8.99 -0.95
N GLY A 268 4.07 -8.68 -1.93
CA GLY A 268 4.48 -7.90 -3.10
C GLY A 268 5.36 -8.63 -4.12
N GLN A 269 5.68 -9.92 -3.95
CA GLN A 269 6.48 -10.67 -4.93
C GLN A 269 5.64 -11.55 -5.85
N ALA A 270 6.18 -11.81 -7.04
CA ALA A 270 5.63 -12.71 -8.04
C ALA A 270 6.65 -13.80 -8.46
N CYS A 271 6.12 -14.89 -9.02
CA CYS A 271 6.83 -16.05 -9.53
C CYS A 271 6.12 -16.50 -10.81
N THR A 272 6.87 -16.72 -11.89
CA THR A 272 6.31 -17.16 -13.16
C THR A 272 6.37 -18.68 -13.28
N LEU A 273 5.22 -19.30 -13.53
CA LEU A 273 5.11 -20.73 -13.84
C LEU A 273 5.05 -20.91 -15.36
N HIS A 274 5.99 -21.65 -15.92
CA HIS A 274 5.90 -22.17 -17.29
C HIS A 274 5.10 -23.46 -17.26
N VAL A 275 3.88 -23.40 -17.79
CA VAL A 275 2.92 -24.52 -17.78
C VAL A 275 2.83 -25.10 -19.19
N SER A 276 3.07 -26.41 -19.34
CA SER A 276 3.04 -27.10 -20.62
C SER A 276 2.26 -28.42 -20.53
N GLY A 277 1.67 -28.87 -21.63
CA GLY A 277 0.86 -30.08 -21.64
C GLY A 277 -0.10 -30.15 -22.81
N LYS A 278 -0.89 -31.23 -22.86
CA LYS A 278 -1.94 -31.47 -23.86
C LYS A 278 -3.24 -31.92 -23.18
N GLY A 279 -4.36 -31.78 -23.89
CA GLY A 279 -5.68 -32.15 -23.38
C GLY A 279 -6.29 -31.13 -22.42
N HIS A 280 -7.32 -31.54 -21.68
CA HIS A 280 -7.98 -30.73 -20.65
C HIS A 280 -7.40 -31.05 -19.28
N GLY A 281 -7.32 -30.04 -18.41
CA GLY A 281 -6.71 -30.20 -17.11
C GLY A 281 -6.99 -29.08 -16.13
N THR A 282 -6.40 -29.19 -14.96
CA THR A 282 -6.43 -28.14 -13.94
C THR A 282 -5.06 -27.94 -13.32
N LEU A 283 -4.72 -26.69 -13.05
CA LEU A 283 -3.60 -26.30 -12.21
C LEU A 283 -4.19 -25.74 -10.91
N ARG A 284 -3.82 -26.34 -9.78
CA ARG A 284 -4.23 -25.94 -8.43
C ARG A 284 -3.06 -25.29 -7.71
N LEU A 285 -3.26 -24.05 -7.29
CA LEU A 285 -2.35 -23.26 -6.48
C LEU A 285 -2.88 -23.18 -5.05
N ARG A 286 -2.21 -23.84 -4.12
CA ARG A 286 -2.60 -23.83 -2.71
C ARG A 286 -1.70 -22.88 -1.92
N GLY A 287 -2.29 -21.80 -1.42
CA GLY A 287 -1.65 -20.86 -0.50
C GLY A 287 -2.18 -20.99 0.93
N PRO A 288 -1.81 -20.06 1.83
CA PRO A 288 -2.29 -20.07 3.21
C PRO A 288 -3.79 -19.79 3.33
N ASN A 289 -4.36 -19.05 2.38
CA ASN A 289 -5.74 -18.56 2.42
C ASN A 289 -6.65 -19.28 1.40
N GLY A 290 -6.36 -20.55 1.12
CA GLY A 290 -7.18 -21.40 0.25
C GLY A 290 -6.49 -21.86 -1.03
N THR A 291 -7.30 -22.32 -1.99
CA THR A 291 -6.83 -22.87 -3.27
C THR A 291 -7.42 -22.09 -4.42
N VAL A 292 -6.56 -21.71 -5.36
CA VAL A 292 -6.94 -21.15 -6.66
C VAL A 292 -6.80 -22.23 -7.72
N THR A 293 -7.84 -22.42 -8.52
CA THR A 293 -7.82 -23.32 -9.68
C THR A 293 -7.73 -22.53 -10.98
N VAL A 294 -6.87 -22.98 -11.88
CA VAL A 294 -6.72 -22.49 -13.25
C VAL A 294 -7.08 -23.62 -14.21
N ALA A 295 -8.04 -23.37 -15.10
CA ALA A 295 -8.43 -24.34 -16.13
C ALA A 295 -7.36 -24.43 -17.21
N LEU A 296 -7.00 -25.64 -17.64
CA LEU A 296 -6.02 -25.91 -18.69
C LEU A 296 -6.68 -26.57 -19.91
N GLY A 297 -6.28 -26.18 -21.11
CA GLY A 297 -6.76 -26.76 -22.38
C GLY A 297 -7.80 -25.89 -23.09
N ARG A 298 -8.27 -26.36 -24.26
CA ARG A 298 -9.28 -25.67 -25.05
C ARG A 298 -10.58 -25.58 -24.23
N GLY A 299 -11.14 -24.38 -24.17
CA GLY A 299 -12.45 -24.14 -23.54
C GLY A 299 -13.55 -24.42 -24.53
#